data_AF-A0ABD1S2X2-F1
#
_entry.id   AF-A0ABD1S2X2-F1
#
_cell.length_a   1.000
_cell.length_b   1.000
_cell.length_c   1.000
_cell.angle_alpha   90.00
_cell.angle_beta   90.00
_cell.angle_gamma   90.00
#
_symmetry.space_group_name_H-M   'P 1'
#
loop_
_entity.id
_entity.type
_entity.pdbx_description
1 polymer ?
#
loop_
_entity_poly.entity_id
_entity_poly.type
_entity_poly.pdbx_seq_one_letter_code
_entity_poly.pdbx_strand_id
1 'polypeptide(L)'
;MVATLCCEEIANEKFSSFIANELVQLAYQSRLGYIRSGTLDGFKDAFDNALNGGKRFAMAVRDCSENFMPQFDKGFASVSGGLQAVTSSGKFEVWEAYVDLANWDSSKVREKLHRGIDVHVAAVRTAKLSELTTMYETRLQLFYYP
;
A
#
# COMPACT_ATOMS: atom_id res chain seq x y z
N MET A 1 23.46 26.48 -40.76
CA MET A 1 22.16 26.67 -40.08
C MET A 1 21.28 25.42 -40.05
N VAL A 2 21.46 24.43 -40.94
CA VAL A 2 20.68 23.17 -40.91
C VAL A 2 21.11 22.22 -39.77
N ALA A 3 22.40 22.17 -39.42
CA ALA A 3 22.89 21.26 -38.37
C ALA A 3 22.46 21.65 -36.93
N THR A 4 22.20 22.93 -36.67
CA THR A 4 21.76 23.42 -35.35
C THR A 4 20.30 23.10 -35.05
N LEU A 5 19.44 23.03 -36.07
CA LEU A 5 18.02 22.69 -35.92
C LEU A 5 17.80 21.23 -35.49
N CYS A 6 18.61 20.30 -36.01
CA CYS A 6 18.51 18.89 -35.61
C CYS A 6 18.93 18.64 -34.15
N CYS A 7 19.87 19.41 -33.60
CA CYS A 7 20.30 19.24 -32.22
C CYS A 7 19.25 19.73 -31.20
N GLU A 8 18.52 20.80 -31.52
CA GLU A 8 17.43 21.32 -30.69
C GLU A 8 16.22 20.38 -30.69
N GLU A 9 15.82 19.84 -31.85
CA GLU A 9 14.74 18.85 -31.93
C GLU A 9 15.06 17.58 -31.14
N ILE A 10 16.27 17.03 -31.30
CA ILE A 10 16.70 15.82 -30.57
C ILE A 10 16.76 16.08 -29.06
N ALA A 11 17.30 17.23 -28.64
CA ALA A 11 17.34 17.59 -27.22
C ALA A 11 15.94 17.71 -26.62
N ASN A 12 15.00 18.33 -27.35
CA ASN A 12 13.63 18.50 -26.90
C ASN A 12 12.84 17.18 -26.85
N GLU A 13 13.08 16.26 -27.79
CA GLU A 13 12.52 14.90 -27.76
C GLU A 13 13.03 14.09 -26.56
N LYS A 14 14.35 14.14 -26.30
CA LYS A 14 14.96 13.47 -25.15
C LYS A 14 14.47 14.05 -23.82
N PHE A 15 14.35 15.37 -23.74
CA PHE A 15 13.78 16.05 -22.58
C PHE A 15 12.31 15.66 -22.36
N SER A 16 11.50 15.63 -23.42
CA SER A 16 10.10 15.18 -23.34
C SER A 16 9.96 13.72 -22.91
N SER A 17 10.85 12.84 -23.39
CA SER A 17 10.93 11.44 -22.97
C SER A 17 11.27 11.30 -21.48
N PHE A 18 12.23 12.10 -20.99
CA PHE A 18 12.60 12.12 -19.58
C PHE A 18 11.43 12.56 -18.68
N ILE A 19 10.76 13.66 -19.03
CA ILE A 19 9.60 14.16 -18.27
C ILE A 19 8.44 13.15 -18.30
N ALA A 20 8.18 12.51 -19.44
CA ALA A 20 7.16 11.47 -19.54
C ALA A 20 7.44 10.29 -18.58
N ASN A 21 8.71 9.88 -18.44
CA ASN A 21 9.11 8.83 -17.50
C ASN A 21 8.87 9.21 -16.04
N GLU A 22 9.26 10.41 -15.64
CA GLU A 22 9.05 10.87 -14.25
C GLU A 22 7.56 10.92 -13.91
N LEU A 23 6.72 11.40 -14.82
CA LEU A 23 5.27 11.45 -14.63
C LEU A 23 4.67 10.04 -14.51
N VAL A 24 5.10 9.10 -15.34
CA VAL A 24 4.66 7.70 -15.27
C VAL A 24 5.08 7.07 -13.94
N GLN A 25 6.30 7.33 -13.47
CA GLN A 25 6.78 6.86 -12.16
C GLN A 25 5.95 7.43 -11.01
N LEU A 26 5.67 8.74 -11.03
CA LEU A 26 4.84 9.39 -10.02
C LEU A 26 3.41 8.85 -10.02
N ALA A 27 2.80 8.68 -11.20
CA ALA A 27 1.47 8.11 -11.34
C ALA A 27 1.42 6.67 -10.80
N TYR A 28 2.44 5.86 -11.09
CA TYR A 28 2.56 4.50 -10.59
C TYR A 28 2.68 4.45 -9.06
N GLN A 29 3.59 5.25 -8.47
CA GLN A 29 3.76 5.33 -7.01
C GLN A 29 2.51 5.84 -6.30
N SER A 30 1.84 6.85 -6.86
CA SER A 30 0.56 7.35 -6.35
C SER A 30 -0.51 6.26 -6.37
N ARG A 31 -0.62 5.53 -7.48
CA ARG A 31 -1.59 4.44 -7.62
C ARG A 31 -1.33 3.30 -6.64
N LEU A 32 -0.07 2.92 -6.44
CA LEU A 32 0.32 1.92 -5.44
C LEU A 32 0.04 2.39 -4.01
N GLY A 33 0.33 3.68 -3.73
CA GLY A 33 0.02 4.32 -2.47
C GLY A 33 -1.47 4.25 -2.16
N TYR A 34 -2.31 4.57 -3.14
CA TYR A 34 -3.77 4.52 -3.04
C TYR A 34 -4.29 3.10 -2.78
N ILE A 35 -3.81 2.09 -3.51
CA ILE A 35 -4.21 0.70 -3.28
C ILE A 35 -3.81 0.25 -1.88
N ARG A 36 -2.57 0.52 -1.47
CA ARG A 36 -2.08 0.17 -0.14
C ARG A 36 -2.92 0.81 0.96
N SER A 37 -3.20 2.12 0.87
CA SER A 37 -3.99 2.82 1.89
C SER A 37 -5.43 2.30 1.91
N GLY A 38 -6.06 2.16 0.74
CA GLY A 38 -7.41 1.63 0.64
C GLY A 38 -7.57 0.23 1.20
N THR A 39 -6.61 -0.68 0.92
CA THR A 39 -6.61 -2.01 1.52
C THR A 39 -6.40 -1.97 3.03
N LEU A 40 -5.45 -1.14 3.51
CA LEU A 40 -5.18 -1.03 4.95
C LEU A 40 -6.37 -0.47 5.72
N ASP A 41 -7.04 0.55 5.19
CA ASP A 41 -8.21 1.14 5.84
C ASP A 41 -9.39 0.18 5.82
N GLY A 42 -9.62 -0.52 4.70
CA GLY A 42 -10.60 -1.61 4.65
C GLY A 42 -10.31 -2.74 5.64
N PHE A 43 -9.03 -3.08 5.84
CA PHE A 43 -8.63 -4.04 6.88
C PHE A 43 -9.00 -3.56 8.28
N LYS A 44 -8.68 -2.29 8.63
CA LYS A 44 -8.99 -1.72 9.96
C LYS A 44 -10.49 -1.77 10.24
N ASP A 45 -11.29 -1.28 9.29
CA ASP A 45 -12.74 -1.24 9.44
C ASP A 45 -13.31 -2.66 9.63
N ALA A 46 -12.90 -3.61 8.80
CA ALA A 46 -13.35 -4.99 8.92
C ALA A 46 -12.88 -5.66 10.22
N PHE A 47 -11.67 -5.36 10.66
CA PHE A 47 -11.10 -5.89 11.89
C PHE A 47 -11.83 -5.37 13.13
N ASP A 48 -12.03 -4.05 13.21
CA ASP A 48 -12.77 -3.42 14.30
C ASP A 48 -14.23 -3.90 14.34
N ASN A 49 -14.88 -4.00 13.18
CA ASN A 49 -16.23 -4.55 13.09
C ASN A 49 -16.30 -6.02 13.54
N ALA A 50 -15.31 -6.84 13.19
CA ALA A 50 -15.25 -8.24 13.63
C ALA A 50 -15.10 -8.34 15.15
N LEU A 51 -14.26 -7.49 15.77
CA LEU A 51 -14.10 -7.44 17.23
C LEU A 51 -15.38 -6.96 17.92
N ASN A 52 -16.02 -5.91 17.40
CA ASN A 52 -17.27 -5.38 17.92
C ASN A 52 -18.42 -6.40 17.78
N GLY A 53 -18.38 -7.25 16.75
CA GLY A 53 -19.27 -8.39 16.59
C GLY A 53 -18.97 -9.59 17.49
N GLY A 54 -18.02 -9.46 18.43
CA GLY A 54 -17.68 -10.51 19.41
C GLY A 54 -16.74 -11.60 18.89
N LYS A 55 -16.15 -11.43 17.70
CA LYS A 55 -15.18 -12.40 17.17
C LYS A 55 -13.92 -12.41 18.02
N ARG A 56 -13.38 -13.60 18.30
CA ARG A 56 -12.11 -13.72 19.04
C ARG A 56 -10.98 -13.04 18.30
N PHE A 57 -10.13 -12.31 19.03
CA PHE A 57 -9.05 -11.50 18.46
C PHE A 57 -8.19 -12.23 17.42
N ALA A 58 -7.64 -13.40 17.77
CA ALA A 58 -6.81 -14.17 16.85
C ALA A 58 -7.54 -14.62 15.58
N MET A 59 -8.84 -14.94 15.68
CA MET A 59 -9.67 -15.28 14.52
C MET A 59 -9.98 -14.06 13.66
N ALA A 60 -10.21 -12.89 14.28
CA ALA A 60 -10.43 -11.65 13.55
C ALA A 60 -9.18 -11.26 12.75
N VAL A 61 -7.99 -11.28 13.37
CA VAL A 61 -6.72 -10.97 12.68
C VAL A 61 -6.50 -11.90 11.50
N ARG A 62 -6.65 -13.22 11.71
CA ARG A 62 -6.42 -14.22 10.67
C ARG A 62 -7.38 -14.03 9.50
N ASP A 63 -8.69 -14.02 9.76
CA ASP A 63 -9.69 -13.99 8.69
C ASP A 63 -9.63 -12.65 7.92
N CYS A 64 -9.35 -11.53 8.60
CA CYS A 64 -9.11 -10.26 7.92
C CYS A 64 -7.84 -10.31 7.05
N SER A 65 -6.74 -10.85 7.57
CA SER A 65 -5.48 -10.94 6.80
C SER A 65 -5.63 -11.84 5.56
N GLU A 66 -6.29 -12.98 5.70
CA GLU A 66 -6.61 -13.91 4.62
C GLU A 66 -7.52 -13.28 3.55
N ASN A 67 -8.39 -12.35 3.94
CA ASN A 67 -9.27 -11.66 3.00
C ASN A 67 -8.58 -10.50 2.27
N PHE A 68 -7.76 -9.71 2.97
CA PHE A 68 -7.22 -8.44 2.44
C PHE A 68 -5.87 -8.59 1.72
N MET A 69 -5.04 -9.57 2.09
CA MET A 69 -3.77 -9.79 1.37
C MET A 69 -3.99 -10.17 -0.11
N PRO A 70 -4.89 -11.10 -0.45
CA PRO A 70 -5.18 -11.41 -1.85
C PRO A 70 -5.80 -10.24 -2.61
N GLN A 71 -6.58 -9.39 -1.95
CA GLN A 71 -7.15 -8.19 -2.57
C GLN A 71 -6.07 -7.17 -2.94
N PHE A 72 -5.08 -6.99 -2.07
CA PHE A 72 -3.91 -6.18 -2.37
C PHE A 72 -3.15 -6.74 -3.57
N ASP A 73 -2.84 -8.04 -3.55
CA ASP A 73 -2.08 -8.69 -4.62
C ASP A 73 -2.81 -8.58 -5.99
N LYS A 74 -4.14 -8.74 -5.99
CA LYS A 74 -4.98 -8.51 -7.18
C LYS A 74 -4.97 -7.05 -7.63
N GLY A 75 -5.11 -6.11 -6.70
CA GLY A 75 -5.04 -4.68 -6.97
C GLY A 75 -3.70 -4.28 -7.57
N PHE A 76 -2.60 -4.79 -7.00
CA PHE A 76 -1.25 -4.61 -7.49
C PHE A 76 -1.09 -5.13 -8.93
N ALA A 77 -1.51 -6.38 -9.19
CA ALA A 77 -1.43 -7.00 -10.51
C ALA A 77 -2.19 -6.20 -11.59
N SER A 78 -3.31 -5.57 -11.23
CA SER A 78 -4.06 -4.70 -12.16
C SER A 78 -3.29 -3.45 -12.56
N VAL A 79 -2.47 -2.89 -11.67
CA VAL A 79 -1.64 -1.71 -11.94
C VAL A 79 -0.44 -2.09 -12.78
N SER A 80 0.24 -3.19 -12.45
CA SER A 80 1.38 -3.67 -13.24
C SER A 80 0.96 -4.09 -14.65
N GLY A 81 -0.22 -4.71 -14.81
CA GLY A 81 -0.74 -5.10 -16.12
C GLY A 81 -1.14 -3.90 -16.99
N GLY A 82 -1.78 -2.88 -16.41
CA GLY A 82 -2.14 -1.65 -17.14
C GLY A 82 -0.91 -0.89 -17.63
N LEU A 83 0.16 -0.94 -16.86
CA LEU A 83 1.44 -0.34 -17.19
C LEU A 83 2.13 -1.05 -18.38
N GLN A 84 2.10 -2.39 -18.45
CA GLN A 84 2.62 -3.16 -19.58
C GLN A 84 1.90 -2.87 -20.91
N ALA A 85 0.61 -2.51 -20.86
CA ALA A 85 -0.15 -2.14 -22.04
C ALA A 85 0.25 -0.76 -22.60
N VAL A 86 0.62 0.19 -21.74
CA VAL A 86 1.11 1.52 -22.15
C VAL A 86 2.44 1.39 -22.89
N THR A 87 3.26 0.42 -22.52
CA THR A 87 4.65 0.29 -22.99
C THR A 87 4.76 -0.53 -24.26
N SER A 88 3.84 -1.48 -24.45
CA SER A 88 3.68 -2.26 -25.70
C SER A 88 3.24 -1.42 -26.91
N SER A 89 2.83 -0.16 -26.71
CA SER A 89 2.50 0.77 -27.80
C SER A 89 3.72 1.29 -28.58
N GLY A 90 4.92 0.75 -28.33
CA GLY A 90 6.10 0.93 -29.19
C GLY A 90 6.80 2.28 -29.12
N LYS A 91 6.44 3.16 -28.17
CA LYS A 91 6.99 4.52 -28.08
C LYS A 91 8.14 4.68 -27.06
N PHE A 92 8.55 3.61 -26.36
CA PHE A 92 9.45 3.75 -25.22
C PHE A 92 10.34 2.52 -24.96
N GLU A 93 11.42 2.36 -25.75
CA GLU A 93 12.39 1.25 -25.62
C GLU A 93 13.21 1.27 -24.30
N VAL A 94 13.30 2.43 -23.64
CA VAL A 94 14.10 2.63 -22.42
C VAL A 94 13.38 2.12 -21.16
N TRP A 95 12.12 1.73 -21.28
CA TRP A 95 11.24 1.56 -20.13
C TRP A 95 11.49 0.28 -19.33
N GLU A 96 11.72 -0.86 -19.97
CA GLU A 96 12.00 -2.14 -19.29
C GLU A 96 13.25 -2.04 -18.39
N ALA A 97 14.33 -1.44 -18.91
CA ALA A 97 15.55 -1.18 -18.14
C ALA A 97 15.32 -0.13 -17.02
N TYR A 98 14.41 0.83 -17.23
CA TYR A 98 14.06 1.83 -16.22
C TYR A 98 13.19 1.25 -15.11
N VAL A 99 12.31 0.27 -15.39
CA VAL A 99 11.51 -0.45 -14.40
C VAL A 99 12.41 -1.28 -13.48
N ASP A 100 13.37 -1.99 -14.06
CA ASP A 100 14.40 -2.73 -13.32
C ASP A 100 15.29 -1.78 -12.49
N LEU A 101 15.70 -0.64 -13.06
CA LEU A 101 16.52 0.36 -12.36
C LEU A 101 15.74 1.08 -11.24
N ALA A 102 14.47 1.37 -11.46
CA ALA A 102 13.64 2.11 -10.51
C ALA A 102 13.13 1.26 -9.34
N ASN A 103 13.45 -0.05 -9.33
CA ASN A 103 13.15 -0.98 -8.24
C ASN A 103 11.67 -0.89 -7.82
N TRP A 104 10.77 -1.06 -8.78
CA TRP A 104 9.32 -1.08 -8.57
C TRP A 104 8.91 -2.39 -7.88
N ASP A 105 9.45 -2.61 -6.69
CA ASP A 105 9.33 -3.86 -5.98
C ASP A 105 7.97 -3.96 -5.28
N SER A 106 7.11 -4.76 -5.90
CA SER A 106 5.83 -5.19 -5.34
C SER A 106 5.97 -5.70 -3.92
N SER A 107 7.07 -6.42 -3.65
CA SER A 107 7.39 -7.00 -2.35
C SER A 107 7.52 -5.91 -1.30
N LYS A 108 8.19 -4.80 -1.61
CA LYS A 108 8.38 -3.68 -0.68
C LYS A 108 7.05 -2.98 -0.33
N VAL A 109 6.15 -2.83 -1.29
CA VAL A 109 4.83 -2.21 -1.02
C VAL A 109 3.94 -3.18 -0.23
N ARG A 110 4.01 -4.47 -0.55
CA ARG A 110 3.33 -5.55 0.19
C ARG A 110 3.85 -5.69 1.63
N GLU A 111 5.15 -5.55 1.83
CA GLU A 111 5.79 -5.55 3.15
C GLU A 111 5.34 -4.33 3.97
N LYS A 112 5.27 -3.15 3.35
CA LYS A 112 4.72 -1.95 3.99
C LYS A 112 3.27 -2.13 4.42
N LEU A 113 2.46 -2.84 3.62
CA LEU A 113 1.09 -3.19 4.00
C LEU A 113 1.08 -4.12 5.22
N HIS A 114 1.83 -5.23 5.17
CA HIS A 114 1.95 -6.17 6.29
C HIS A 114 2.34 -5.46 7.59
N ARG A 115 3.41 -4.65 7.56
CA ARG A 115 3.84 -3.88 8.73
C ARG A 115 2.75 -2.93 9.23
N GLY A 116 2.00 -2.29 8.32
CA GLY A 116 0.88 -1.43 8.68
C GLY A 116 -0.22 -2.18 9.42
N ILE A 117 -0.55 -3.40 8.97
CA ILE A 117 -1.48 -4.29 9.64
C ILE A 117 -0.95 -4.69 11.02
N ASP A 118 0.29 -5.16 11.12
CA ASP A 118 0.89 -5.60 12.37
C ASP A 118 0.92 -4.48 13.43
N VAL A 119 1.27 -3.25 13.02
CA VAL A 119 1.25 -2.07 13.88
C VAL A 119 -0.16 -1.79 14.39
N HIS A 120 -1.18 -1.83 13.52
CA HIS A 120 -2.56 -1.62 13.93
C HIS A 120 -3.06 -2.73 14.86
N VAL A 121 -2.78 -3.99 14.54
CA VAL A 121 -3.13 -5.15 15.39
C VAL A 121 -2.48 -5.02 16.77
N ALA A 122 -1.21 -4.61 16.85
CA ALA A 122 -0.51 -4.38 18.11
C ALA A 122 -1.14 -3.23 18.91
N ALA A 123 -1.52 -2.14 18.24
CA ALA A 123 -2.19 -1.00 18.88
C ALA A 123 -3.55 -1.43 19.47
N VAL A 124 -4.39 -2.13 18.70
CA VAL A 124 -5.69 -2.62 19.16
C VAL A 124 -5.52 -3.63 20.31
N ARG A 125 -4.55 -4.54 20.22
CA ARG A 125 -4.23 -5.47 21.33
C ARG A 125 -3.90 -4.70 22.61
N THR A 126 -3.05 -3.70 22.51
CA THR A 126 -2.63 -2.87 23.66
C THR A 126 -3.83 -2.14 24.26
N ALA A 127 -4.66 -1.52 23.42
CA ALA A 127 -5.88 -0.84 23.86
C ALA A 127 -6.85 -1.78 24.59
N LYS A 128 -7.08 -2.98 24.03
CA LYS A 128 -7.97 -3.98 24.65
C LYS A 128 -7.46 -4.53 25.96
N LEU A 129 -6.14 -4.73 26.08
CA LEU A 129 -5.53 -5.12 27.36
C LEU A 129 -5.66 -4.01 28.40
N SER A 130 -5.44 -2.75 28.00
CA SER A 130 -5.62 -1.61 28.91
C SER A 130 -7.06 -1.49 29.40
N GLU A 131 -8.04 -1.61 28.50
CA GLU A 131 -9.47 -1.60 28.83
C GLU A 131 -9.82 -2.67 29.87
N LEU A 132 -9.30 -3.89 29.65
CA LEU A 132 -9.51 -5.01 30.57
C LEU A 132 -8.86 -4.78 31.93
N THR A 133 -7.62 -4.28 31.96
CA THR A 133 -6.90 -3.97 33.20
C THR A 133 -7.66 -2.93 34.02
N THR A 134 -8.05 -1.81 33.42
CA THR A 134 -8.79 -0.75 34.11
C THR A 134 -10.13 -1.25 34.64
N MET A 135 -10.84 -2.10 33.89
CA MET A 135 -12.09 -2.70 34.36
C MET A 135 -11.86 -3.54 35.64
N TYR A 136 -10.82 -4.38 35.67
CA TYR A 136 -10.54 -5.21 36.84
C TYR A 136 -10.02 -4.39 38.03
N GLU A 137 -9.15 -3.41 37.82
CA GLU A 137 -8.69 -2.49 38.86
C GLU A 137 -9.86 -1.73 39.51
N THR A 138 -10.77 -1.19 38.69
CA THR A 138 -11.95 -0.47 39.17
C THR A 138 -12.85 -1.39 40.00
N ARG A 139 -13.08 -2.63 39.55
CA ARG A 139 -13.84 -3.61 40.33
C ARG A 139 -13.18 -3.93 41.66
N LEU A 140 -11.86 -4.13 41.68
CA LEU A 140 -11.10 -4.38 42.90
C LEU A 140 -11.19 -3.20 43.87
N GLN A 141 -11.08 -1.96 43.38
CA GLN A 141 -11.24 -0.76 44.20
C GLN A 141 -12.63 -0.69 44.83
N LEU A 142 -13.70 -0.95 44.06
CA LEU A 142 -15.07 -1.00 44.57
C LEU A 142 -15.28 -2.09 45.64
N PHE A 143 -14.55 -3.21 45.56
CA PHE A 143 -14.64 -4.26 46.58
C PHE A 143 -13.86 -3.94 47.87
N TYR A 144 -12.74 -3.22 47.79
CA TYR A 144 -11.87 -2.94 48.93
C TYR A 144 -12.11 -1.57 49.60
N TYR A 145 -12.73 -0.61 48.91
CA TYR A 145 -13.10 0.72 49.40
C TYR A 145 -14.52 1.09 48.94
N PRO A 146 -15.58 0.59 49.62
CA PRO A 146 -16.97 0.86 49.27
C PRO A 146 -17.43 2.29 49.59
#